data_AF-A0AAW4Z7X1-F1
#
_entry.id   AF-A0AAW4Z7X1-F1
#
_cell.length_a   1.000
_cell.length_b   1.000
_cell.length_c   1.000
_cell.angle_alpha   90.00
_cell.angle_beta   90.00
_cell.angle_gamma   90.00
#
_symmetry.space_group_name_H-M   'P 1'
#
loop_
_entity.id
_entity.type
_entity.pdbx_description
1 polymer ?
#
loop_
_entity_poly.entity_id
_entity_poly.type
_entity_poly.pdbx_seq_one_letter_code
_entity_poly.pdbx_strand_id
1 'polypeptide(L)'
;MKTKYLTENLRTTQVESTAKGGEYEYHVSYVYNGKNLLRMSCNIYKCNAENQSYSGCMSFENGNKSMNFPVDSDIIPHLTMFENILKEVNESLTAE
;
A
#
# COMPACT_ATOMS: atom_id res chain seq x y z
N MET A 1 1.02 -4.68 -43.10
CA MET A 1 1.39 -4.50 -41.67
C MET A 1 1.28 -3.02 -41.34
N LYS A 2 0.70 -2.66 -40.19
CA LYS A 2 0.55 -1.26 -39.76
C LYS A 2 1.84 -0.80 -39.09
N THR A 3 2.44 0.30 -39.53
CA THR A 3 3.67 0.85 -38.91
C THR A 3 3.37 1.25 -37.46
N LYS A 4 4.12 0.68 -36.50
CA LYS A 4 4.11 1.10 -35.09
C LYS A 4 5.17 2.18 -34.88
N TYR A 5 4.80 3.25 -34.17
CA TYR A 5 5.70 4.36 -33.83
C TYR A 5 6.26 4.30 -32.40
N LEU A 6 5.72 3.42 -31.54
CA LEU A 6 6.07 3.35 -30.13
C LEU A 6 6.87 2.08 -29.82
N THR A 7 7.90 2.26 -28.99
CA THR A 7 8.62 1.18 -28.29
C THR A 7 8.24 1.26 -26.82
N GLU A 8 7.85 0.13 -26.22
CA GLU A 8 7.50 0.08 -24.80
C GLU A 8 8.77 0.05 -23.95
N ASN A 9 8.97 1.09 -23.13
CA ASN A 9 10.11 1.17 -22.20
C ASN A 9 9.76 0.67 -20.79
N LEU A 10 8.52 0.91 -20.34
CA LEU A 10 8.05 0.56 -19.01
C LEU A 10 6.53 0.34 -19.04
N ARG A 11 6.09 -0.67 -18.29
CA ARG A 11 4.69 -0.92 -17.98
C ARG A 11 4.57 -1.11 -16.47
N THR A 12 3.53 -0.53 -15.89
CA THR A 12 3.23 -0.68 -14.47
C THR A 12 1.75 -0.97 -14.28
N THR A 13 1.43 -1.71 -13.22
CA THR A 13 0.06 -1.92 -12.76
C THR A 13 -0.10 -1.21 -11.43
N GLN A 14 -1.24 -0.54 -11.24
CA GLN A 14 -1.65 0.04 -9.97
C GLN A 14 -2.86 -0.72 -9.43
N VAL A 15 -2.82 -1.02 -8.13
CA VAL A 15 -3.89 -1.71 -7.43
C VAL A 15 -4.29 -0.88 -6.21
N GLU A 16 -5.59 -0.71 -6.04
CA GLU A 16 -6.22 -0.11 -4.86
C GLU A 16 -6.92 -1.23 -4.08
N SER A 17 -6.67 -1.31 -2.78
CA SER A 17 -7.24 -2.34 -1.91
C SER A 17 -7.50 -1.80 -0.50
N THR A 18 -8.22 -2.59 0.29
CA THR A 18 -8.53 -2.25 1.68
C THR A 18 -8.33 -3.45 2.57
N ALA A 19 -7.62 -3.26 3.69
CA ALA A 19 -7.56 -4.23 4.77
C ALA A 19 -8.27 -3.68 6.02
N LYS A 20 -8.79 -4.57 6.87
CA LYS A 20 -9.45 -4.20 8.14
C LYS A 20 -8.74 -4.87 9.31
N GLY A 21 -8.59 -4.15 10.41
CA GLY A 21 -8.00 -4.67 11.64
C GLY A 21 -8.48 -3.92 12.88
N GLY A 22 -9.25 -4.59 13.73
CA GLY A 22 -9.89 -3.96 14.89
C GLY A 22 -10.79 -2.80 14.47
N GLU A 23 -10.57 -1.63 15.05
CA GLU A 23 -11.29 -0.38 14.74
C GLU A 23 -10.71 0.38 13.54
N TYR A 24 -9.79 -0.21 12.76
CA TYR A 24 -9.08 0.50 11.70
C TYR A 24 -9.30 -0.11 10.32
N GLU A 25 -9.36 0.77 9.32
CA GLU A 25 -9.28 0.46 7.90
C GLU A 25 -7.97 0.99 7.30
N TYR A 26 -7.35 0.16 6.49
CA TYR A 26 -6.05 0.39 5.84
C TYR A 26 -6.31 0.47 4.34
N HIS A 27 -6.26 1.67 3.80
CA HIS A 27 -6.51 1.95 2.39
C HIS A 27 -5.16 1.92 1.68
N VAL A 28 -4.94 0.86 0.91
CA VAL A 28 -3.63 0.51 0.33
C VAL A 28 -3.67 0.76 -1.17
N SER A 29 -2.72 1.54 -1.66
CA SER A 29 -2.44 1.71 -3.09
C SER A 29 -1.03 1.23 -3.36
N TYR A 30 -0.85 0.32 -4.32
CA TYR A 30 0.50 -0.14 -4.69
C TYR A 30 0.70 -0.20 -6.19
N VAL A 31 1.93 0.04 -6.61
CA VAL A 31 2.36 0.04 -8.01
C VAL A 31 3.52 -0.93 -8.19
N TYR A 32 3.41 -1.77 -9.21
CA TYR A 32 4.41 -2.78 -9.52
C TYR A 32 4.69 -2.87 -11.03
N ASN A 33 5.85 -3.44 -11.37
CA ASN A 33 6.22 -3.82 -12.72
C ASN A 33 6.69 -5.28 -12.73
N GLY A 34 5.91 -6.17 -13.35
CA GLY A 34 6.14 -7.61 -13.30
C GLY A 34 6.03 -8.11 -11.85
N LYS A 35 7.12 -8.65 -11.30
CA LYS A 35 7.16 -9.12 -9.90
C LYS A 35 7.74 -8.09 -8.92
N ASN A 36 8.10 -6.90 -9.41
CA ASN A 36 8.79 -5.89 -8.63
C ASN A 36 7.80 -4.85 -8.10
N LEU A 37 7.58 -4.85 -6.78
CA LEU A 37 6.90 -3.77 -6.10
C LEU A 37 7.76 -2.50 -6.13
N LEU A 38 7.23 -1.42 -6.71
CA LEU A 38 7.94 -0.14 -6.82
C LEU A 38 7.60 0.78 -5.65
N ARG A 39 6.31 0.89 -5.34
CA ARG A 39 5.80 1.70 -4.23
C ARG A 39 4.49 1.15 -3.68
N MET A 40 4.25 1.40 -2.41
CA MET A 40 3.00 1.14 -1.71
C MET A 40 2.72 2.28 -0.73
N SER A 41 1.52 2.85 -0.76
CA SER A 41 1.02 3.79 0.24
C SER A 41 -0.14 3.15 0.99
N CYS A 42 -0.18 3.35 2.30
CA CYS A 42 -1.23 2.85 3.17
C CYS A 42 -1.73 4.01 4.04
N ASN A 43 -2.93 4.51 3.74
CA ASN A 43 -3.63 5.47 4.58
C ASN A 43 -4.45 4.73 5.62
N ILE A 44 -4.39 5.17 6.86
CA ILE A 44 -5.00 4.48 7.99
C ILE A 44 -6.10 5.37 8.54
N TYR A 45 -7.28 4.77 8.68
CA TYR A 45 -8.45 5.43 9.23
C TYR A 45 -8.99 4.64 10.40
N LYS A 46 -9.36 5.34 11.46
CA LYS A 46 -10.12 4.78 12.57
C LYS A 46 -11.60 4.88 12.22
N CYS A 47 -12.29 3.75 12.25
CA CYS A 47 -13.70 3.62 12.00
C CYS A 47 -14.45 3.44 13.32
N ASN A 48 -15.32 4.39 13.63
CA ASN A 48 -16.30 4.27 14.70
C ASN A 48 -17.69 4.07 14.06
N ALA A 49 -18.70 3.70 14.85
CA ALA A 49 -20.04 3.38 14.35
C ALA A 49 -20.69 4.48 13.46
N GLU A 50 -20.27 5.73 13.62
CA GLU A 50 -20.86 6.89 12.94
C GLU A 50 -19.88 7.66 12.03
N ASN A 51 -18.56 7.46 12.18
CA ASN A 51 -17.55 8.30 11.53
C ASN A 51 -16.26 7.56 11.23
N GLN A 52 -15.54 8.05 10.21
CA GLN A 52 -14.19 7.63 9.88
C GLN A 52 -13.23 8.82 10.06
N SER A 53 -12.17 8.65 10.85
CA SER A 53 -11.15 9.68 11.09
C SER A 53 -9.76 9.23 10.64
N TYR A 54 -9.03 10.12 9.96
CA TYR A 54 -7.66 9.84 9.54
C TYR A 54 -6.75 9.68 10.76
N SER A 55 -5.98 8.59 10.79
CA SER A 55 -5.13 8.21 11.92
C SER A 55 -3.63 8.24 11.59
N GLY A 56 -3.27 8.26 10.31
CA GLY A 56 -1.88 8.34 9.86
C GLY A 56 -1.67 7.60 8.55
N CYS A 57 -0.42 7.53 8.11
CA CYS A 57 -0.06 6.77 6.93
C CYS A 57 1.32 6.12 7.05
N MET A 58 1.50 5.09 6.24
CA MET A 58 2.78 4.42 6.03
C MET A 58 3.00 4.21 4.55
N SER A 59 4.26 4.22 4.12
CA SER A 59 4.60 3.92 2.74
C SER A 59 5.89 3.12 2.62
N PHE A 60 5.97 2.37 1.53
CA PHE A 60 7.15 1.69 1.06
C PHE A 60 7.48 2.23 -0.33
N GLU A 61 8.72 2.66 -0.56
CA GLU A 61 9.18 3.08 -1.88
C GLU A 61 10.66 2.74 -2.04
N ASN A 62 11.00 1.98 -3.09
CA ASN A 62 12.37 1.59 -3.40
C ASN A 62 13.16 1.02 -2.21
N GLY A 63 12.53 0.15 -1.42
CA GLY A 63 13.15 -0.48 -0.24
C GLY A 63 13.07 0.33 1.05
N ASN A 64 12.70 1.61 0.98
CA ASN A 64 12.58 2.47 2.15
C ASN A 64 11.15 2.47 2.68
N LYS A 65 11.02 2.44 4.00
CA LYS A 65 9.74 2.61 4.69
C LYS A 65 9.70 3.99 5.34
N SER A 66 8.56 4.65 5.24
CA SER A 66 8.30 5.91 5.92
C SER A 66 6.92 5.87 6.57
N MET A 67 6.73 6.70 7.59
CA MET A 67 5.49 6.78 8.33
C MET A 67 5.23 8.21 8.77
N ASN A 68 3.95 8.57 8.86
CA ASN A 68 3.50 9.84 9.39
C ASN A 68 2.27 9.63 10.26
N PHE A 69 2.44 9.80 11.56
CA PHE A 69 1.40 9.67 12.58
C PHE A 69 1.43 10.88 13.52
N PRO A 70 0.29 11.23 14.14
CA PRO A 70 0.28 12.11 15.30
C PRO A 70 1.25 11.63 16.40
N VAL A 71 1.81 12.58 17.16
CA VAL A 71 2.89 12.32 18.15
C VAL A 71 2.48 11.29 19.22
N ASP A 72 1.22 11.30 19.63
CA ASP A 72 0.70 10.45 20.71
C ASP A 72 -0.02 9.18 20.20
N SER A 73 0.13 8.83 18.92
CA SER A 73 -0.48 7.63 18.34
C SER A 73 0.21 6.35 18.81
N ASP A 74 -0.57 5.34 19.21
CA ASP A 74 -0.05 3.97 19.36
C ASP A 74 0.16 3.35 17.98
N ILE A 75 1.40 3.41 17.51
CA ILE A 75 1.76 2.98 16.15
C ILE A 75 2.03 1.47 16.04
N ILE A 76 2.26 0.76 17.15
CA ILE A 76 2.73 -0.64 17.12
C ILE A 76 1.76 -1.57 16.37
N PRO A 77 0.43 -1.50 16.57
CA PRO A 77 -0.52 -2.30 15.81
C PRO A 77 -0.49 -1.99 14.31
N HIS A 78 -0.30 -0.71 13.95
CA HIS A 78 -0.25 -0.26 12.56
C HIS A 78 1.02 -0.72 11.85
N LEU A 79 2.18 -0.68 12.53
CA LEU A 79 3.42 -1.23 12.02
C LEU A 79 3.25 -2.72 11.71
N THR A 80 2.68 -3.48 12.65
CA THR A 80 2.44 -4.92 12.48
C THR A 80 1.55 -5.20 11.28
N MET A 81 0.43 -4.47 11.15
CA MET A 81 -0.49 -4.64 10.02
C MET A 81 0.18 -4.27 8.69
N PHE A 82 0.94 -3.18 8.65
CA PHE A 82 1.65 -2.76 7.44
C PHE A 82 2.66 -3.80 6.96
N GLU A 83 3.41 -4.44 7.86
CA GLU A 83 4.32 -5.54 7.49
C GLU A 83 3.56 -6.75 6.92
N ASN A 84 2.42 -7.09 7.50
CA ASN A 84 1.59 -8.19 6.99
C ASN A 84 1.05 -7.89 5.59
N ILE A 85 0.55 -6.67 5.36
CA ILE A 85 0.09 -6.21 4.04
C ILE A 85 1.25 -6.22 3.05
N LEU A 86 2.41 -5.68 3.43
CA LEU A 86 3.58 -5.65 2.55
C LEU A 86 4.02 -7.07 2.16
N LYS A 87 3.98 -8.01 3.12
CA LYS A 87 4.29 -9.42 2.87
C LYS A 87 3.28 -10.03 1.90
N GLU A 88 1.98 -9.86 2.14
CA GLU A 88 0.91 -10.37 1.29
C GLU A 88 1.01 -9.84 -0.16
N VAL A 89 1.25 -8.53 -0.32
CA VAL A 89 1.48 -7.92 -1.63
C VAL A 89 2.67 -8.57 -2.32
N ASN A 90 3.83 -8.67 -1.66
CA ASN A 90 5.00 -9.29 -2.28
C ASN A 90 4.77 -10.76 -2.65
N GLU A 91 4.10 -11.55 -1.81
CA GLU A 91 3.76 -12.93 -2.10
C GLU A 91 2.84 -13.05 -3.33
N SER A 92 1.80 -12.21 -3.41
CA SER A 92 0.89 -12.18 -4.58
C SER A 92 1.62 -11.86 -5.89
N LEU A 93 2.57 -10.93 -5.86
CA LEU A 93 3.37 -10.56 -7.05
C LEU A 93 4.35 -11.67 -7.47
N THR A 94 4.76 -12.54 -6.56
CA THR A 94 5.63 -13.67 -6.88
C THR A 94 4.87 -14.88 -7.42
N ALA A 95 3.59 -15.02 -7.06
CA ALA A 95 2.71 -16.12 -7.43
C ALA A 95 2.09 -16.01 -8.84
N GLU A 96 2.07 -14.81 -9.44
CA GLU A 96 1.76 -14.58 -10.87
C GLU A 96 2.89 -15.04 -11.81
#